data_AF-A0A1M6ZEF7-F1
#
_entry.id   AF-A0A1M6ZEF7-F1
#
_cell.length_a   1.000
_cell.length_b   1.000
_cell.length_c   1.000
_cell.angle_alpha   90.00
_cell.angle_beta   90.00
_cell.angle_gamma   90.00
#
_symmetry.space_group_name_H-M   'P 1'
#
loop_
_entity.id
_entity.type
_entity.pdbx_description
1 polymer ?
#
loop_
_entity_poly.entity_id
_entity_poly.type
_entity_poly.pdbx_seq_one_letter_code
_entity_poly.pdbx_strand_id
1 'polypeptide(L)'
;MKQGVVVSDLHMFAQRSKAHEMMSQIGDLIAKSDMLVLNGDTFDFRWTTLPSVDYTIKEAIDWIDGLSKSFPNCKIHVVCGNHDCRGEYLSALEDLIAKNASVSWYEHFMSMNNLLFLHGDCDTRHTKVDKFVHWSEPYETSKKVSRVLALAYDQANKSGLTAFAQKLASPPHKASKKVFSYMSEIAPDILEHAEHVYFGHSHVPFSNYEYNGLHFHNTGCAVSSMEFNPIHFRYED
;
A
#
# COMPACT_ATOMS: atom_id res chain seq x y z
N MET A 1 -4.52 -15.13 20.37
CA MET A 1 -4.39 -14.95 18.91
C MET A 1 -5.13 -13.68 18.54
N LYS A 2 -4.39 -12.67 18.09
CA LYS A 2 -4.90 -11.36 17.69
C LYS A 2 -5.31 -11.35 16.23
N GLN A 3 -6.11 -10.37 15.85
CA GLN A 3 -6.60 -10.20 14.48
C GLN A 3 -6.11 -8.89 13.89
N GLY A 4 -5.69 -8.95 12.63
CA GLY A 4 -5.32 -7.77 11.87
C GLY A 4 -6.10 -7.69 10.56
N VAL A 5 -6.11 -6.50 9.98
CA VAL A 5 -6.58 -6.25 8.62
C VAL A 5 -5.50 -5.52 7.84
N VAL A 6 -5.29 -5.92 6.59
CA VAL A 6 -4.40 -5.24 5.65
C VAL A 6 -5.19 -4.68 4.49
N VAL A 7 -4.84 -3.46 4.09
CA VAL A 7 -5.37 -2.77 2.91
C VAL A 7 -4.21 -2.10 2.17
N SER A 8 -4.26 -2.03 0.84
CA SER A 8 -3.29 -1.31 0.00
C SER A 8 -4.01 -0.58 -1.12
N ASP A 9 -3.28 0.27 -1.85
CA ASP A 9 -3.75 0.86 -3.11
C ASP A 9 -5.08 1.60 -2.98
N LEU A 10 -5.27 2.30 -1.85
CA LEU A 10 -6.42 3.16 -1.64
C LEU A 10 -6.36 4.38 -2.58
N HIS A 11 -5.15 4.84 -2.92
CA HIS A 11 -4.88 6.01 -3.75
C HIS A 11 -5.76 7.22 -3.36
N MET A 12 -5.91 7.45 -2.06
CA MET A 12 -6.71 8.55 -1.54
C MET A 12 -6.26 9.87 -2.16
N PHE A 13 -7.21 10.79 -2.29
CA PHE A 13 -7.08 12.11 -2.93
C PHE A 13 -6.94 12.10 -4.45
N ALA A 14 -6.73 10.96 -5.11
CA ALA A 14 -6.84 10.88 -6.57
C ALA A 14 -8.30 10.85 -7.05
N GLN A 15 -8.58 11.49 -8.19
CA GLN A 15 -9.92 11.54 -8.79
C GLN A 15 -10.52 10.15 -9.08
N ARG A 16 -9.66 9.18 -9.38
CA ARG A 16 -10.02 7.81 -9.75
C ARG A 16 -10.36 6.90 -8.56
N SER A 17 -10.01 7.34 -7.34
CA SER A 17 -10.16 6.55 -6.12
C SER A 17 -11.60 6.59 -5.60
N LYS A 18 -12.09 5.41 -5.23
CA LYS A 18 -13.34 5.18 -4.51
C LYS A 18 -13.10 4.86 -3.03
N ALA A 19 -11.90 5.10 -2.51
CA ALA A 19 -11.58 4.81 -1.12
C ALA A 19 -12.60 5.46 -0.16
N HIS A 20 -13.01 6.71 -0.42
CA HIS A 20 -14.03 7.41 0.36
C HIS A 20 -15.38 6.67 0.45
N GLU A 21 -15.81 5.97 -0.61
CA GLU A 21 -17.04 5.15 -0.63
C GLU A 21 -16.88 3.90 0.25
N MET A 22 -15.65 3.42 0.40
CA MET A 22 -15.31 2.18 1.14
C MET A 22 -14.96 2.46 2.61
N MET A 23 -14.78 3.72 3.02
CA MET A 23 -14.28 4.08 4.36
C MET A 23 -15.14 3.55 5.50
N SER A 24 -16.48 3.54 5.35
CA SER A 24 -17.36 2.97 6.39
C SER A 24 -17.09 1.47 6.58
N GLN A 25 -16.98 0.73 5.48
CA GLN A 25 -16.69 -0.70 5.52
C GLN A 25 -15.29 -0.96 6.10
N ILE A 26 -14.29 -0.20 5.67
CA ILE A 26 -12.93 -0.31 6.23
C ILE A 26 -12.93 0.00 7.73
N GLY A 27 -13.67 1.03 8.16
CA GLY A 27 -13.85 1.37 9.58
C GLY A 27 -14.43 0.21 10.39
N ASP A 28 -15.45 -0.48 9.87
CA ASP A 28 -16.03 -1.66 10.53
C ASP A 28 -15.04 -2.83 10.67
N LEU A 29 -14.10 -2.96 9.74
CA LEU A 29 -13.04 -3.98 9.79
C LEU A 29 -11.97 -3.59 10.81
N ILE A 30 -11.56 -2.32 10.83
CA ILE A 30 -10.58 -1.80 11.80
C ILE A 30 -11.14 -1.93 13.23
N ALA A 31 -12.43 -1.61 13.44
CA ALA A 31 -13.08 -1.71 14.74
C ALA A 31 -13.05 -3.11 15.37
N LYS A 32 -12.87 -4.16 14.54
CA LYS A 32 -12.81 -5.57 14.94
C LYS A 32 -11.39 -6.12 14.96
N SER A 33 -10.39 -5.29 14.67
CA SER A 33 -8.99 -5.70 14.52
C SER A 33 -8.12 -5.03 15.57
N ASP A 34 -7.13 -5.76 16.06
CA ASP A 34 -6.07 -5.26 16.94
C ASP A 34 -4.99 -4.49 16.14
N MET A 35 -4.92 -4.73 14.83
CA MET A 35 -3.93 -4.14 13.93
C MET A 35 -4.52 -3.77 12.56
N LEU A 36 -4.12 -2.61 12.05
CA LEU A 36 -4.32 -2.17 10.68
C LEU A 36 -2.96 -2.03 10.01
N VAL A 37 -2.78 -2.67 8.86
CA VAL A 37 -1.63 -2.44 7.98
C VAL A 37 -2.09 -1.69 6.72
N LEU A 38 -1.62 -0.46 6.58
CA LEU A 38 -1.73 0.37 5.37
C LEU A 38 -0.53 0.03 4.47
N ASN A 39 -0.71 -0.86 3.50
CA ASN A 39 0.36 -1.58 2.83
C ASN A 39 0.73 -0.98 1.45
N GLY A 40 1.08 0.31 1.47
CA GLY A 40 1.53 1.08 0.33
C GLY A 40 0.42 1.62 -0.57
N ASP A 41 0.73 2.73 -1.25
CA ASP A 41 -0.19 3.48 -2.12
C ASP A 41 -1.52 3.81 -1.43
N THR A 42 -1.45 4.13 -0.14
CA THR A 42 -2.60 4.62 0.62
C THR A 42 -3.01 6.00 0.10
N PHE A 43 -2.04 6.86 -0.19
CA PHE A 43 -2.25 8.20 -0.71
C PHE A 43 -1.65 8.35 -2.12
N ASP A 44 -2.22 9.26 -2.91
CA ASP A 44 -1.69 9.60 -4.22
C ASP A 44 -1.38 11.10 -4.31
N PHE A 45 -0.14 11.47 -3.99
CA PHE A 45 0.31 12.87 -3.97
C PHE A 45 0.43 13.45 -5.38
N ARG A 46 0.88 12.64 -6.34
CA ARG A 46 1.07 13.07 -7.73
C ARG A 46 -0.25 13.36 -8.44
N TRP A 47 -1.26 12.52 -8.18
CA TRP A 47 -2.59 12.63 -8.80
C TRP A 47 -3.62 13.32 -7.91
N THR A 48 -3.18 13.98 -6.84
CA THR A 48 -4.06 14.65 -5.88
C THR A 48 -4.99 15.66 -6.55
N THR A 49 -6.26 15.62 -6.14
CA THR A 49 -7.29 16.60 -6.50
C THR A 49 -7.29 17.81 -5.57
N LEU A 50 -6.62 17.72 -4.41
CA LEU A 50 -6.51 18.78 -3.41
C LEU A 50 -5.62 19.94 -3.91
N PRO A 51 -5.68 21.14 -3.29
CA PRO A 51 -5.05 22.34 -3.82
C PRO A 51 -3.55 22.20 -4.16
N SER A 52 -2.76 21.54 -3.31
CA SER A 52 -1.33 21.30 -3.51
C SER A 52 -0.89 19.95 -2.95
N VAL A 53 0.34 19.53 -3.27
CA VAL A 53 0.99 18.35 -2.68
C VAL A 53 1.15 18.54 -1.17
N ASP A 54 1.68 19.67 -0.71
CA ASP A 54 1.85 19.97 0.71
C ASP A 54 0.53 19.91 1.48
N TYR A 55 -0.54 20.44 0.89
CA TYR A 55 -1.88 20.34 1.48
C TYR A 55 -2.34 18.88 1.56
N THR A 56 -2.05 18.07 0.54
CA THR A 56 -2.37 16.64 0.52
C THR A 56 -1.59 15.86 1.57
N ILE A 57 -0.31 16.19 1.80
CA ILE A 57 0.51 15.59 2.86
C ILE A 57 -0.09 15.90 4.22
N LYS A 58 -0.47 17.16 4.47
CA LYS A 58 -1.15 17.54 5.71
C LYS A 58 -2.43 16.72 5.93
N GLU A 59 -3.29 16.61 4.91
CA GLU A 59 -4.52 15.82 5.02
C GLU A 59 -4.26 14.32 5.21
N ALA A 60 -3.19 13.78 4.61
CA ALA A 60 -2.78 12.39 4.82
C ALA A 60 -2.38 12.13 6.28
N ILE A 61 -1.57 13.01 6.87
CA ILE A 61 -1.15 12.91 8.27
C ILE A 61 -2.33 13.09 9.22
N ASP A 62 -3.18 14.09 8.99
CA ASP A 62 -4.39 14.32 9.79
C ASP A 62 -5.33 13.11 9.73
N TRP A 63 -5.41 12.43 8.58
CA TRP A 63 -6.22 11.22 8.42
C TRP A 63 -5.67 10.03 9.21
N ILE A 64 -4.35 9.78 9.16
CA ILE A 64 -3.71 8.69 9.96
C ILE A 64 -3.88 8.97 11.45
N ASP A 65 -3.61 10.20 11.89
CA ASP A 65 -3.79 10.60 13.28
C ASP A 65 -5.26 10.47 13.71
N GLY A 66 -6.19 10.90 12.86
CA GLY A 66 -7.63 10.73 13.06
C GLY A 66 -8.06 9.26 13.21
N LEU A 67 -7.50 8.36 12.39
CA LEU A 67 -7.73 6.91 12.54
C LEU A 67 -7.25 6.40 13.90
N SER A 68 -6.03 6.76 14.32
CA SER A 68 -5.47 6.30 15.60
C SER A 68 -6.31 6.76 16.80
N LYS A 69 -6.89 7.96 16.72
CA LYS A 69 -7.79 8.51 17.74
C LYS A 69 -9.17 7.84 17.74
N SER A 70 -9.66 7.49 16.55
CA SER A 70 -10.96 6.82 16.39
C SER A 70 -10.92 5.35 16.80
N PHE A 71 -9.75 4.70 16.67
CA PHE A 71 -9.52 3.29 16.99
C PHE A 71 -8.35 3.14 17.98
N PRO A 72 -8.47 3.61 19.23
CA PRO A 72 -7.34 3.69 20.17
C PRO A 72 -6.75 2.33 20.57
N ASN A 73 -7.50 1.25 20.38
CA ASN A 73 -7.06 -0.13 20.67
C ASN A 73 -6.43 -0.82 19.45
N CYS A 74 -6.40 -0.18 18.28
CA CYS A 74 -5.83 -0.72 17.05
C CYS A 74 -4.46 -0.09 16.78
N LYS A 75 -3.44 -0.93 16.58
CA LYS A 75 -2.11 -0.49 16.13
C LYS A 75 -2.12 -0.25 14.63
N ILE A 76 -1.64 0.91 14.19
CA ILE A 76 -1.60 1.28 12.78
C ILE A 76 -0.16 1.19 12.28
N HIS A 77 0.07 0.35 11.28
CA HIS A 77 1.35 0.19 10.62
C HIS A 77 1.25 0.70 9.18
N VAL A 78 2.09 1.65 8.81
CA VAL A 78 2.16 2.23 7.47
C VAL A 78 3.36 1.66 6.75
N VAL A 79 3.16 0.88 5.69
CA VAL A 79 4.22 0.50 4.76
C VAL A 79 4.11 1.42 3.55
N CYS A 80 5.20 2.04 3.13
CA CYS A 80 5.18 2.94 1.98
C CYS A 80 5.10 2.17 0.66
N GLY A 81 4.47 2.79 -0.34
CA GLY A 81 4.49 2.39 -1.74
C GLY A 81 5.01 3.50 -2.65
N ASN A 82 5.08 3.25 -3.95
CA ASN A 82 5.66 4.19 -4.89
C ASN A 82 4.89 5.52 -5.03
N HIS A 83 3.59 5.59 -4.69
CA HIS A 83 2.82 6.85 -4.73
C HIS A 83 2.93 7.68 -3.44
N ASP A 84 3.34 7.07 -2.33
CA ASP A 84 3.42 7.69 -1.00
C ASP A 84 4.80 7.55 -0.34
N CYS A 85 5.86 7.66 -1.16
CA CYS A 85 7.26 7.62 -0.76
C CYS A 85 7.99 8.98 -0.75
N ARG A 86 7.25 10.10 -0.72
CA ARG A 86 7.86 11.44 -0.79
C ARG A 86 8.57 11.81 0.51
N GLY A 87 9.78 12.35 0.43
CA GLY A 87 10.56 12.77 1.60
C GLY A 87 9.81 13.71 2.55
N GLU A 88 9.01 14.66 2.03
CA GLU A 88 8.23 15.57 2.89
C GLU A 88 7.11 14.84 3.65
N TYR A 89 6.53 13.80 3.05
CA TYR A 89 5.55 12.94 3.72
C TYR A 89 6.20 12.03 4.74
N LEU A 90 7.35 11.43 4.42
CA LEU A 90 8.10 10.58 5.36
C LEU A 90 8.54 11.38 6.59
N SER A 91 9.06 12.60 6.40
CA SER A 91 9.39 13.49 7.51
C SER A 91 8.16 13.84 8.36
N ALA A 92 7.00 14.07 7.74
CA ALA A 92 5.77 14.33 8.48
C ALA A 92 5.23 13.08 9.22
N LEU A 93 5.45 11.87 8.68
CA LEU A 93 5.17 10.61 9.37
C LEU A 93 6.06 10.43 10.59
N GLU A 94 7.36 10.73 10.49
CA GLU A 94 8.31 10.71 11.62
C GLU A 94 7.83 11.63 12.76
N ASP A 95 7.39 12.85 12.42
CA ASP A 95 6.83 13.80 13.38
C ASP A 95 5.54 13.31 14.03
N LEU A 96 4.72 12.53 13.32
CA LEU A 96 3.49 11.93 13.84
C LEU A 96 3.82 10.80 14.83
N ILE A 97 4.69 9.86 14.46
CA ILE A 97 5.01 8.71 15.32
C ILE A 97 5.74 9.12 16.60
N ALA A 98 6.52 10.21 16.56
CA ALA A 98 7.15 10.79 17.75
C ALA A 98 6.12 11.25 18.81
N LYS A 99 4.88 11.55 18.38
CA LYS A 99 3.78 12.02 19.24
C LYS A 99 2.73 10.93 19.48
N ASN A 100 2.78 9.83 18.72
CA ASN A 100 1.72 8.82 18.70
C ASN A 100 2.28 7.40 18.61
N ALA A 101 2.44 6.76 19.78
CA ALA A 101 2.96 5.40 19.90
C ALA A 101 2.03 4.28 19.38
N SER A 102 0.82 4.63 18.91
CA SER A 102 -0.08 3.68 18.25
C SER A 102 0.13 3.60 16.73
N VAL A 103 0.98 4.47 16.18
CA VAL A 103 1.34 4.48 14.76
C VAL A 103 2.81 4.08 14.61
N SER A 104 3.11 3.25 13.63
CA SER A 104 4.47 2.93 13.19
C SER A 104 4.53 2.96 11.67
N TRP A 105 5.70 3.23 11.10
CA TRP A 105 5.86 3.22 9.66
C TRP A 105 7.13 2.47 9.24
N TYR A 106 7.12 1.99 8.00
CA TYR A 106 8.15 1.16 7.40
C TYR A 106 8.34 1.59 5.95
N GLU A 107 9.57 1.89 5.58
CA GLU A 107 9.88 2.40 4.26
C GLU A 107 9.67 1.36 3.15
N HIS A 108 10.03 0.10 3.40
CA HIS A 108 10.03 -0.94 2.36
C HIS A 108 9.15 -2.14 2.70
N PHE A 109 9.28 -2.65 3.91
CA PHE A 109 8.51 -3.79 4.38
C PHE A 109 8.43 -3.83 5.89
N MET A 110 7.39 -4.49 6.39
CA MET A 110 7.23 -4.89 7.78
C MET A 110 7.26 -6.42 7.86
N SER A 111 8.11 -6.96 8.73
CA SER A 111 8.10 -8.38 9.07
C SER A 111 7.65 -8.55 10.53
N MET A 112 6.77 -9.52 10.76
CA MET A 112 6.28 -9.87 12.09
C MET A 112 6.02 -11.38 12.14
N ASN A 113 6.85 -12.11 12.90
CA ASN A 113 6.81 -13.56 12.98
C ASN A 113 6.85 -14.20 11.57
N ASN A 114 5.81 -14.94 11.20
CA ASN A 114 5.66 -15.58 9.89
C ASN A 114 4.91 -14.71 8.87
N LEU A 115 4.71 -13.42 9.14
CA LEU A 115 4.01 -12.49 8.27
C LEU A 115 4.97 -11.46 7.68
N LEU A 116 4.85 -11.22 6.37
CA LEU A 116 5.60 -10.21 5.64
C LEU A 116 4.63 -9.28 4.90
N PHE A 117 4.80 -7.99 5.08
CA PHE A 117 4.01 -6.94 4.44
C PHE A 117 4.94 -6.02 3.64
N LEU A 118 4.64 -5.84 2.36
CA LEU A 118 5.36 -4.93 1.47
C LEU A 118 4.42 -4.43 0.37
N HIS A 119 4.73 -3.32 -0.30
CA HIS A 119 3.84 -2.82 -1.34
C HIS A 119 3.86 -3.66 -2.64
N GLY A 120 5.02 -4.10 -3.12
CA GLY A 120 5.14 -5.00 -4.30
C GLY A 120 5.49 -4.30 -5.63
N ASP A 121 5.79 -3.01 -5.56
CA ASP A 121 6.43 -2.16 -6.56
C ASP A 121 7.94 -2.43 -6.70
N CYS A 122 8.36 -3.66 -6.42
CA CYS A 122 9.73 -4.13 -6.57
C CYS A 122 10.26 -3.88 -7.99
N ASP A 123 11.47 -3.35 -8.16
CA ASP A 123 12.18 -3.39 -9.45
C ASP A 123 13.26 -4.47 -9.43
N THR A 124 13.10 -5.50 -10.26
CA THR A 124 14.07 -6.59 -10.41
C THR A 124 15.16 -6.30 -11.44
N ARG A 125 15.14 -5.12 -12.10
CA ARG A 125 16.04 -4.77 -13.21
C ARG A 125 17.28 -3.97 -12.81
N HIS A 126 17.35 -3.46 -11.58
CA HIS A 126 18.51 -2.70 -11.09
C HIS A 126 19.45 -3.59 -10.27
N THR A 127 20.76 -3.39 -10.38
CA THR A 127 21.81 -4.19 -9.72
C THR A 127 22.11 -3.68 -8.30
N LYS A 128 22.66 -4.59 -7.48
CA LYS A 128 22.74 -4.65 -5.99
C LYS A 128 23.11 -3.41 -5.15
N VAL A 129 23.44 -2.25 -5.71
CA VAL A 129 23.90 -1.09 -4.90
C VAL A 129 22.98 0.15 -5.04
N ASP A 130 22.20 0.26 -6.13
CA ASP A 130 21.29 1.40 -6.38
C ASP A 130 19.81 1.11 -6.11
N LYS A 131 19.50 -0.07 -5.55
CA LYS A 131 18.12 -0.60 -5.46
C LYS A 131 17.18 0.18 -4.54
N PHE A 132 17.72 0.81 -3.50
CA PHE A 132 16.95 1.63 -2.57
C PHE A 132 16.84 3.10 -3.02
N VAL A 133 17.76 3.55 -3.89
CA VAL A 133 17.89 4.97 -4.27
C VAL A 133 16.98 5.34 -5.46
N HIS A 134 16.66 4.40 -6.35
CA HIS A 134 15.85 4.67 -7.55
C HIS A 134 14.35 4.30 -7.44
N TRP A 135 13.91 3.77 -6.29
CA TRP A 135 12.54 3.27 -6.11
C TRP A 135 11.48 4.40 -6.10
N SER A 136 11.86 5.57 -5.58
CA SER A 136 10.99 6.73 -5.36
C SER A 136 11.18 7.87 -6.37
N GLU A 137 12.32 7.97 -7.07
CA GLU A 137 12.70 9.19 -7.83
C GLU A 137 11.61 9.80 -8.74
N PRO A 138 10.84 9.04 -9.54
CA PRO A 138 9.81 9.61 -10.40
C PRO A 138 8.63 10.22 -9.63
N TYR A 139 8.39 9.78 -8.39
CA TYR A 139 7.25 10.16 -7.55
C TYR A 139 7.65 11.10 -6.41
N GLU A 140 8.81 10.88 -5.80
CA GLU A 140 9.43 11.71 -4.76
C GLU A 140 9.54 13.17 -5.20
N THR A 141 10.02 13.40 -6.42
CA THR A 141 10.20 14.75 -6.97
C THR A 141 9.05 15.18 -7.89
N SER A 142 8.00 14.35 -8.02
CA SER A 142 6.95 14.60 -9.00
C SER A 142 6.16 15.87 -8.70
N LYS A 143 5.83 16.62 -9.75
CA LYS A 143 4.83 17.68 -9.65
C LYS A 143 3.44 17.08 -9.81
N LYS A 144 2.45 17.72 -9.17
CA LYS A 144 1.03 17.43 -9.37
C LYS A 144 0.70 17.38 -10.87
N VAL A 145 -0.01 16.33 -11.28
CA VAL A 145 -0.45 16.15 -12.66
C VAL A 145 -1.49 17.21 -13.05
N SER A 146 -1.45 17.66 -14.30
CA SER A 146 -2.40 18.65 -14.81
C SER A 146 -3.83 18.09 -14.81
N ARG A 147 -4.81 18.97 -14.57
CA ARG A 147 -6.23 18.58 -14.49
C ARG A 147 -6.75 17.89 -15.74
N VAL A 148 -6.30 18.32 -16.92
CA VAL A 148 -6.71 17.72 -18.21
C VAL A 148 -6.22 16.29 -18.33
N LEU A 149 -4.96 16.03 -17.99
CA LEU A 149 -4.40 14.68 -18.03
C LEU A 149 -5.06 13.76 -17.00
N ALA A 150 -5.35 14.28 -15.80
CA ALA A 150 -6.09 13.56 -14.77
C ALA A 150 -7.49 13.13 -15.25
N LEU A 151 -8.23 14.02 -15.92
CA LEU A 151 -9.55 13.71 -16.48
C LEU A 151 -9.47 12.67 -17.61
N ALA A 152 -8.50 12.78 -18.51
CA ALA A 152 -8.32 11.79 -19.58
C ALA A 152 -8.01 10.40 -19.01
N TYR A 153 -7.14 10.32 -18.00
CA TYR A 153 -6.78 9.07 -17.35
C TYR A 153 -7.97 8.46 -16.57
N ASP A 154 -8.76 9.29 -15.89
CA ASP A 154 -9.98 8.85 -15.20
C ASP A 154 -11.01 8.23 -16.16
N GLN A 155 -11.22 8.84 -17.33
CA GLN A 155 -12.10 8.28 -18.36
C GLN A 155 -11.60 6.92 -18.86
N ALA A 156 -10.30 6.76 -19.05
CA ALA A 156 -9.71 5.46 -19.40
C ALA A 156 -9.96 4.41 -18.31
N ASN A 157 -9.87 4.79 -17.02
CA ASN A 157 -10.17 3.87 -15.93
C ASN A 157 -11.64 3.45 -15.90
N LYS A 158 -12.57 4.40 -16.10
CA LYS A 158 -14.02 4.13 -16.14
C LYS A 158 -14.42 3.20 -17.27
N SER A 159 -13.65 3.16 -18.36
CA SER A 159 -13.87 2.23 -19.47
C SER A 159 -13.53 0.76 -19.16
N GLY A 160 -12.83 0.50 -18.05
CA GLY A 160 -12.39 -0.85 -17.67
C GLY A 160 -11.18 -1.38 -18.46
N LEU A 161 -10.70 -0.65 -19.47
CA LEU A 161 -9.52 -1.04 -20.26
C LEU A 161 -8.26 -1.20 -19.40
N THR A 162 -8.06 -0.30 -18.42
CA THR A 162 -6.92 -0.36 -17.50
C THR A 162 -7.01 -1.58 -16.58
N ALA A 163 -8.21 -1.89 -16.07
CA ALA A 163 -8.46 -3.07 -15.25
C ALA A 163 -8.17 -4.37 -16.01
N PHE A 164 -8.61 -4.45 -17.27
CA PHE A 164 -8.32 -5.60 -18.11
C PHE A 164 -6.83 -5.76 -18.41
N ALA A 165 -6.16 -4.66 -18.80
CA ALA A 165 -4.72 -4.67 -19.05
C ALA A 165 -3.93 -5.13 -17.80
N GLN A 166 -4.31 -4.63 -16.62
CA GLN A 166 -3.68 -4.99 -15.36
C GLN A 166 -3.85 -6.48 -15.02
N LYS A 167 -5.05 -7.04 -15.21
CA LYS A 167 -5.30 -8.48 -15.01
C LYS A 167 -4.43 -9.37 -15.89
N LEU A 168 -4.15 -8.95 -17.12
CA LEU A 168 -3.25 -9.68 -18.04
C LEU A 168 -1.76 -9.48 -17.71
N ALA A 169 -1.39 -8.28 -17.29
CA ALA A 169 -0.02 -7.94 -16.95
C ALA A 169 0.44 -8.61 -15.64
N SER A 170 -0.46 -8.72 -14.66
CA SER A 170 -0.13 -9.12 -13.29
C SER A 170 -1.04 -10.22 -12.72
N PRO A 171 -1.15 -11.40 -13.37
CA PRO A 171 -1.80 -12.55 -12.76
C PRO A 171 -1.06 -13.00 -11.48
N PRO A 172 -1.74 -13.69 -10.55
CA PRO A 172 -1.19 -14.07 -9.24
C PRO A 172 0.20 -14.71 -9.31
N HIS A 173 0.42 -15.60 -10.28
CA HIS A 173 1.72 -16.24 -10.48
C HIS A 173 2.85 -15.23 -10.78
N LYS A 174 2.64 -14.29 -11.72
CA LYS A 174 3.67 -13.31 -12.09
C LYS A 174 3.92 -12.34 -10.95
N ALA A 175 2.86 -11.89 -10.29
CA ALA A 175 2.95 -10.97 -9.15
C ALA A 175 3.71 -11.61 -7.98
N SER A 176 3.32 -12.82 -7.58
CA SER A 176 3.97 -13.56 -6.48
C SER A 176 5.42 -13.91 -6.80
N LYS A 177 5.71 -14.35 -8.04
CA LYS A 177 7.09 -14.59 -8.50
C LYS A 177 7.96 -13.34 -8.41
N LYS A 178 7.43 -12.19 -8.84
CA LYS A 178 8.15 -10.91 -8.79
C LYS A 178 8.53 -10.54 -7.36
N VAL A 179 7.56 -10.61 -6.44
CA VAL A 179 7.77 -10.32 -5.01
C VAL A 179 8.75 -11.31 -4.39
N PHE A 180 8.58 -12.62 -4.65
CA PHE A 180 9.48 -13.66 -4.16
C PHE A 180 10.92 -13.42 -4.62
N SER A 181 11.13 -13.19 -5.92
CA SER A 181 12.46 -12.96 -6.48
C SER A 181 13.13 -11.72 -5.88
N TYR A 182 12.36 -10.65 -5.66
CA TYR A 182 12.88 -9.44 -5.01
C TYR A 182 13.29 -9.71 -3.55
N MET A 183 12.39 -10.29 -2.74
CA MET A 183 12.66 -10.57 -1.33
C MET A 183 13.79 -11.58 -1.14
N SER A 184 13.88 -12.59 -2.01
CA SER A 184 14.98 -13.57 -1.99
C SER A 184 16.35 -12.93 -2.21
N GLU A 185 16.38 -11.76 -2.87
CA GLU A 185 17.63 -11.05 -3.12
C GLU A 185 17.93 -10.00 -2.05
N ILE A 186 16.93 -9.27 -1.57
CA ILE A 186 17.14 -8.14 -0.66
C ILE A 186 17.12 -8.52 0.82
N ALA A 187 16.37 -9.55 1.20
CA ALA A 187 16.22 -9.98 2.59
C ALA A 187 15.86 -11.48 2.65
N PRO A 188 16.77 -12.37 2.21
CA PRO A 188 16.53 -13.82 2.18
C PRO A 188 16.16 -14.38 3.56
N ASP A 189 16.83 -13.93 4.62
CA ASP A 189 16.59 -14.42 5.98
C ASP A 189 15.17 -14.08 6.48
N ILE A 190 14.63 -12.92 6.09
CA ILE A 190 13.26 -12.52 6.41
C ILE A 190 12.26 -13.38 5.64
N LEU A 191 12.55 -13.62 4.36
CA LEU A 191 11.69 -14.44 3.50
C LEU A 191 11.64 -15.90 3.96
N GLU A 192 12.76 -16.45 4.44
CA GLU A 192 12.84 -17.82 4.97
C GLU A 192 11.96 -18.05 6.20
N HIS A 193 11.73 -17.01 7.00
CA HIS A 193 10.87 -17.06 8.17
C HIS A 193 9.41 -16.70 7.89
N ALA A 194 9.11 -16.16 6.72
CA ALA A 194 7.75 -15.86 6.31
C ALA A 194 6.98 -17.13 5.93
N GLU A 195 5.68 -17.11 6.17
CA GLU A 195 4.70 -18.08 5.66
C GLU A 195 3.65 -17.35 4.82
N HIS A 196 3.27 -16.14 5.25
CA HIS A 196 2.31 -15.29 4.56
C HIS A 196 2.94 -13.99 4.07
N VAL A 197 2.72 -13.66 2.80
CA VAL A 197 3.21 -12.42 2.17
C VAL A 197 2.02 -11.61 1.66
N TYR A 198 1.83 -10.42 2.23
CA TYR A 198 0.77 -9.48 1.87
C TYR A 198 1.34 -8.32 1.07
N PHE A 199 0.73 -8.04 -0.09
CA PHE A 199 1.18 -6.96 -0.95
C PHE A 199 0.07 -6.28 -1.77
N GLY A 200 0.41 -5.17 -2.41
CA GLY A 200 -0.45 -4.34 -3.23
C GLY A 200 0.07 -4.22 -4.66
N HIS A 201 0.02 -3.02 -5.23
CA HIS A 201 0.66 -2.56 -6.49
C HIS A 201 0.15 -3.21 -7.79
N SER A 202 -0.06 -4.52 -7.77
CA SER A 202 -0.57 -5.27 -8.92
C SER A 202 -2.06 -5.04 -9.15
N HIS A 203 -2.77 -4.50 -8.16
CA HIS A 203 -4.21 -4.19 -8.15
C HIS A 203 -5.16 -5.37 -8.43
N VAL A 204 -4.64 -6.58 -8.62
CA VAL A 204 -5.45 -7.78 -8.87
C VAL A 204 -5.59 -8.53 -7.55
N PRO A 205 -6.78 -8.54 -6.93
CA PRO A 205 -6.94 -9.18 -5.64
C PRO A 205 -6.86 -10.69 -5.77
N PHE A 206 -6.19 -11.32 -4.81
CA PHE A 206 -6.20 -12.76 -4.59
C PHE A 206 -5.73 -13.06 -3.17
N SER A 207 -6.05 -14.24 -2.66
CA SER A 207 -5.65 -14.66 -1.32
C SER A 207 -5.19 -16.10 -1.34
N ASN A 208 -4.25 -16.42 -0.45
CA ASN A 208 -3.76 -17.78 -0.23
C ASN A 208 -3.19 -18.46 -1.49
N TYR A 209 -2.57 -17.68 -2.38
CA TYR A 209 -1.92 -18.23 -3.56
C TYR A 209 -0.56 -18.81 -3.17
N GLU A 210 -0.41 -20.13 -3.29
CA GLU A 210 0.84 -20.79 -2.93
C GLU A 210 1.91 -20.62 -4.03
N TYR A 211 3.10 -20.19 -3.62
CA TYR A 211 4.27 -20.10 -4.49
C TYR A 211 5.56 -20.34 -3.68
N ASN A 212 6.36 -21.34 -4.07
CA ASN A 212 7.59 -21.72 -3.38
C ASN A 212 7.43 -21.94 -1.86
N GLY A 213 6.31 -22.56 -1.44
CA GLY A 213 6.04 -22.85 -0.02
C GLY A 213 5.55 -21.66 0.81
N LEU A 214 5.29 -20.51 0.19
CA LEU A 214 4.72 -19.32 0.83
C LEU A 214 3.30 -19.06 0.31
N HIS A 215 2.47 -18.42 1.13
CA HIS A 215 1.12 -17.98 0.79
C HIS A 215 1.09 -16.49 0.49
N PHE A 216 0.79 -16.14 -0.76
CA PHE A 216 0.72 -14.76 -1.23
C PHE A 216 -0.71 -14.23 -1.24
N HIS A 217 -0.84 -12.95 -0.89
CA HIS A 217 -2.11 -12.24 -0.74
C HIS A 217 -1.98 -10.84 -1.36
N ASN A 218 -2.97 -10.45 -2.17
CA ASN A 218 -3.05 -9.12 -2.74
C ASN A 218 -4.42 -8.50 -2.45
N THR A 219 -4.43 -7.27 -1.88
CA THR A 219 -5.68 -6.63 -1.43
C THR A 219 -6.47 -5.96 -2.57
N GLY A 220 -5.95 -5.96 -3.80
CA GLY A 220 -6.58 -5.31 -4.93
C GLY A 220 -6.35 -3.80 -4.92
N CYS A 221 -7.33 -3.01 -5.34
CA CYS A 221 -7.17 -1.55 -5.45
C CYS A 221 -8.52 -0.83 -5.37
N ALA A 222 -8.57 0.29 -4.65
CA ALA A 222 -9.78 1.09 -4.49
C ALA A 222 -10.07 2.03 -5.68
N VAL A 223 -9.51 1.76 -6.87
CA VAL A 223 -9.77 2.53 -8.09
C VAL A 223 -11.06 2.06 -8.76
N SER A 224 -11.80 2.99 -9.36
CA SER A 224 -13.19 2.85 -9.81
C SER A 224 -13.59 1.60 -10.63
N SER A 225 -12.65 0.93 -11.30
CA SER A 225 -12.85 -0.25 -12.15
C SER A 225 -12.14 -1.52 -11.66
N MET A 226 -11.51 -1.45 -10.48
CA MET A 226 -10.79 -2.55 -9.86
C MET A 226 -11.60 -3.14 -8.72
N GLU A 227 -11.24 -4.35 -8.35
CA GLU A 227 -11.78 -5.01 -7.17
C GLU A 227 -10.87 -4.70 -5.97
N PHE A 228 -11.49 -4.36 -4.85
CA PHE A 228 -10.82 -4.07 -3.59
C PHE A 228 -11.28 -5.08 -2.54
N ASN A 229 -10.32 -5.77 -1.95
CA ASN A 229 -10.54 -6.87 -1.03
C ASN A 229 -9.58 -6.75 0.17
N PRO A 230 -9.95 -6.00 1.23
CA PRO A 230 -9.24 -6.02 2.50
C PRO A 230 -9.05 -7.46 3.00
N ILE A 231 -7.86 -7.79 3.48
CA ILE A 231 -7.53 -9.16 3.90
C ILE A 231 -7.33 -9.20 5.41
N HIS A 232 -8.01 -10.14 6.06
CA HIS A 232 -7.78 -10.43 7.47
C HIS A 232 -6.60 -11.37 7.65
N PHE A 233 -5.87 -11.18 8.73
CA PHE A 233 -4.79 -12.06 9.15
C PHE A 233 -4.83 -12.27 10.66
N ARG A 234 -4.15 -13.33 11.11
CA ARG A 234 -4.02 -13.65 12.53
C ARG A 234 -2.55 -13.66 12.90
N TYR A 235 -2.26 -13.26 14.13
CA TYR A 235 -0.91 -13.24 14.66
C TYR A 235 -0.88 -13.51 16.16
N GLU A 236 0.30 -13.86 16.65
CA GLU A 236 0.63 -13.99 18.07
C GLU A 236 1.54 -12.83 18.49
N ASP A 237 1.47 -12.45 19.77
CA ASP A 237 2.31 -11.38 20.35
C ASP A 237 3.76 -11.84 20.55
#